data_AF-A0A961X342-F1
#
_entry.id   AF-A0A961X342-F1
#
_cell.length_a   1.000
_cell.length_b   1.000
_cell.length_c   1.000
_cell.angle_alpha   90.00
_cell.angle_beta   90.00
_cell.angle_gamma   90.00
#
_symmetry.space_group_name_H-M   'P 1'
#
loop_
_entity.id
_entity.type
_entity.pdbx_description
1 polymer ?
#
loop_
_entity_poly.entity_id
_entity_poly.type
_entity_poly.pdbx_seq_one_letter_code
_entity_poly.pdbx_strand_id
1 'polypeptide(L)'
;IGPVYINLGAILAVIAVVALAFLMGRTLKGFEIRVQGVAPRAGRFAGFSRERTVWFCFLLSGGLAGLAGVCEVMSTVGQLQPGISPGYGFTAIIVAFLGRLNPVGALIAAFALSISYLGGESAQVALGISDKTARVFQGILLFYILACDSFILYRLRLIGQPGRATEQGA
;
A
#
# COMPACT_ATOMS: atom_id res chain seq x y z
N ILE A 1 -6.73 22.52 23.95
CA ILE A 1 -6.81 22.72 22.48
C ILE A 1 -5.51 23.40 22.08
N GLY A 2 -4.43 22.60 21.93
CA GLY A 2 -3.11 23.14 21.63
C GLY A 2 -3.05 23.70 20.21
N PRO A 3 -2.15 24.65 19.91
CA PRO A 3 -2.00 25.19 18.57
C PRO A 3 -1.72 24.03 17.60
N VAL A 4 -2.44 24.01 16.47
CA VAL A 4 -2.24 23.05 15.38
C VAL A 4 -0.92 23.43 14.71
N TYR A 5 0.18 22.87 15.20
CA TYR A 5 1.42 22.87 14.45
C TYR A 5 1.15 22.10 13.16
N ILE A 6 1.18 22.81 12.03
CA ILE A 6 1.10 22.16 10.73
C ILE A 6 2.35 21.29 10.63
N ASN A 7 2.18 19.98 10.81
CA ASN A 7 3.26 19.02 10.75
C ASN A 7 3.93 19.16 9.38
N LEU A 8 5.20 19.54 9.34
CA LEU A 8 5.97 19.62 8.09
C LEU A 8 5.87 18.30 7.29
N GLY A 9 5.77 17.18 8.00
CA GLY A 9 5.54 15.86 7.41
C GLY A 9 4.22 15.73 6.64
N ALA A 10 3.12 16.36 7.08
CA ALA A 10 1.84 16.33 6.38
C ALA A 10 1.90 17.12 5.07
N ILE A 11 2.53 18.29 5.06
CA ILE A 11 2.76 19.08 3.84
C ILE A 11 3.63 18.27 2.86
N LEU A 12 4.73 17.69 3.36
CA LEU A 12 5.66 16.91 2.54
C LEU A 12 5.01 15.66 1.97
N ALA A 13 4.12 15.00 2.72
CA ALA A 13 3.33 13.86 2.24
C ALA A 13 2.41 14.26 1.07
N VAL A 14 1.70 15.39 1.17
CA VAL A 14 0.84 15.88 0.08
C VAL A 14 1.68 16.20 -1.16
N ILE A 15 2.82 16.88 -0.99
CA ILE A 15 3.76 17.19 -2.09
C ILE A 15 4.25 15.89 -2.75
N ALA A 16 4.64 14.88 -1.97
CA ALA A 16 5.10 13.60 -2.48
C ALA A 16 4.02 12.86 -3.27
N VAL A 17 2.76 12.88 -2.80
CA VAL A 17 1.62 12.29 -3.53
C VAL A 17 1.38 13.01 -4.85
N VAL A 18 1.39 14.35 -4.88
CA VAL A 18 1.23 15.13 -6.11
C VAL A 18 2.38 14.85 -7.08
N ALA A 19 3.62 14.80 -6.59
CA ALA A 19 4.80 14.49 -7.39
C ALA A 19 4.71 13.08 -8.00
N LEU A 20 4.31 12.07 -7.23
CA LEU A 20 4.12 10.70 -7.71
C LEU A 20 2.95 10.58 -8.69
N ALA A 21 1.84 11.28 -8.44
CA ALA A 21 0.70 11.30 -9.34
C ALA A 21 1.07 11.93 -10.69
N PHE A 22 1.86 13.02 -10.66
CA PHE A 22 2.39 13.62 -11.88
C PHE A 22 3.39 12.70 -12.58
N LEU A 23 4.32 12.07 -11.84
CA LEU A 23 5.28 11.12 -12.38
C LEU A 23 4.57 9.95 -13.08
N MET A 24 3.56 9.35 -12.46
CA MET A 24 2.81 8.22 -13.03
C MET A 24 1.86 8.64 -14.16
N GLY A 25 1.29 9.85 -14.11
CA GLY A 25 0.28 10.31 -15.06
C GLY A 25 0.81 11.04 -16.29
N ARG A 26 1.97 11.69 -16.20
CA ARG A 26 2.48 12.62 -17.23
C ARG A 26 3.88 12.31 -17.74
N THR A 27 4.62 11.37 -17.15
CA THR A 27 6.04 11.12 -17.53
C THR A 27 6.27 9.78 -18.21
N LEU A 28 7.26 9.74 -19.11
CA LEU A 28 7.68 8.54 -19.83
C LEU A 28 8.13 7.42 -18.89
N LYS A 29 8.79 7.78 -17.77
CA LYS A 29 9.21 6.81 -16.73
C LYS A 29 8.00 6.16 -16.05
N GLY A 30 6.93 6.91 -15.78
CA GLY A 30 5.70 6.35 -15.23
C GLY A 30 5.05 5.34 -16.18
N PHE A 31 5.07 5.62 -17.48
CA PHE A 31 4.58 4.71 -18.51
C PHE A 31 5.43 3.43 -18.59
N GLU A 32 6.77 3.57 -18.59
CA GLU A 32 7.70 2.45 -18.56
C GLU A 32 7.44 1.51 -17.37
N ILE A 33 7.25 2.07 -16.17
CA ILE A 33 6.93 1.30 -14.96
C ILE A 33 5.61 0.53 -15.12
N ARG A 34 4.56 1.18 -15.65
CA ARG A 34 3.25 0.54 -15.86
C ARG A 34 3.31 -0.59 -16.89
N VAL A 35 3.99 -0.35 -18.02
CA VAL A 35 4.13 -1.35 -19.10
C VAL A 35 4.95 -2.55 -18.62
N GLN A 36 6.06 -2.32 -17.90
CA GLN A 36 6.87 -3.39 -17.32
C GLN A 36 6.09 -4.20 -16.28
N GLY A 37 5.19 -3.57 -15.52
CA GLY A 37 4.35 -4.23 -14.52
C GLY A 37 3.25 -5.12 -15.10
N VAL A 38 2.64 -4.72 -16.23
CA VAL A 38 1.54 -5.48 -16.85
C VAL A 38 2.06 -6.51 -17.86
N ALA A 39 3.05 -6.14 -18.67
CA ALA A 39 3.57 -6.97 -19.75
C ALA A 39 5.08 -6.73 -19.97
N PRO A 40 5.97 -7.39 -19.21
CA PRO A 40 7.42 -7.20 -19.34
C PRO A 40 7.96 -7.58 -20.72
N ARG A 41 7.28 -8.49 -21.43
CA ARG A 41 7.60 -8.82 -22.83
C ARG A 41 7.36 -7.61 -23.75
N ALA A 42 6.22 -6.93 -23.61
CA ALA A 42 5.90 -5.74 -24.39
C ALA A 42 6.86 -4.58 -24.11
N GLY A 43 7.30 -4.42 -22.85
CA GLY A 43 8.32 -3.43 -22.48
C GLY A 43 9.66 -3.66 -23.19
N ARG A 44 10.07 -4.92 -23.34
CA ARG A 44 11.30 -5.29 -24.06
C ARG A 44 11.20 -5.02 -25.56
N PHE A 45 10.02 -5.22 -26.16
CA PHE A 45 9.77 -4.86 -27.57
C PHE A 45 9.75 -3.35 -27.79
N ALA A 46 9.33 -2.57 -26.79
CA ALA A 46 9.35 -1.10 -26.84
C ALA A 46 10.74 -0.48 -26.55
N GLY A 47 11.78 -1.30 -26.33
CA GLY A 47 13.15 -0.83 -26.06
C GLY A 47 13.41 -0.37 -24.62
N PHE A 48 12.50 -0.65 -23.68
CA PHE A 48 12.68 -0.29 -22.27
C PHE A 48 13.62 -1.26 -21.54
N SER A 49 14.62 -0.71 -20.86
CA SER A 49 15.60 -1.47 -20.08
C SER A 49 15.04 -1.84 -18.70
N ARG A 50 14.66 -3.11 -18.51
CA ARG A 50 14.08 -3.63 -17.26
C ARG A 50 14.95 -3.32 -16.03
N GLU A 51 16.26 -3.49 -16.13
CA GLU A 51 17.18 -3.27 -15.01
C GLU A 51 17.16 -1.81 -14.54
N ARG A 52 17.18 -0.85 -15.46
CA ARG A 52 17.13 0.57 -15.14
C ARG A 52 15.80 0.96 -14.51
N THR A 53 14.68 0.42 -15.01
CA THR A 53 13.36 0.65 -14.41
C THR A 53 13.33 0.16 -12.96
N VAL A 54 13.86 -1.04 -12.70
CA VAL A 54 13.90 -1.64 -11.35
C VAL A 54 14.75 -0.79 -10.41
N TRP A 55 15.97 -0.42 -10.79
CA TRP A 55 16.83 0.45 -9.99
C TRP A 55 16.20 1.81 -9.72
N PHE A 56 15.54 2.40 -10.71
CA PHE A 56 14.83 3.66 -10.55
C PHE A 56 13.67 3.54 -9.53
N CYS A 57 12.88 2.46 -9.59
CA CYS A 57 11.82 2.20 -8.61
C CYS A 57 12.37 2.01 -7.19
N PHE A 58 13.45 1.25 -7.03
CA PHE A 58 14.08 1.02 -5.73
C PHE A 58 14.64 2.31 -5.13
N LEU A 59 15.35 3.12 -5.93
CA LEU A 59 15.88 4.41 -5.48
C LEU A 59 14.77 5.38 -5.09
N LEU A 60 13.71 5.46 -5.90
CA LEU A 60 12.58 6.34 -5.64
C LEU A 60 11.82 5.91 -4.38
N SER A 61 11.49 4.63 -4.24
CA SER A 61 10.79 4.09 -3.07
C SER A 61 11.64 4.21 -1.79
N GLY A 62 12.92 3.90 -1.87
CA GLY A 62 13.84 4.01 -0.74
C GLY A 62 14.03 5.46 -0.29
N GLY A 63 14.17 6.39 -1.24
CA GLY A 63 14.25 7.83 -0.96
C GLY A 63 12.99 8.37 -0.28
N LEU A 64 11.80 7.99 -0.77
CA LEU A 64 10.53 8.40 -0.16
C LEU A 64 10.32 7.80 1.23
N ALA A 65 10.66 6.51 1.43
CA ALA A 65 10.58 5.87 2.73
C ALA A 65 11.55 6.49 3.75
N GLY A 66 12.78 6.82 3.32
CA GLY A 66 13.76 7.53 4.14
C GLY A 66 13.29 8.92 4.53
N LEU A 67 12.75 9.70 3.57
CA LEU A 67 12.19 11.02 3.83
C LEU A 67 11.01 10.95 4.82
N ALA A 68 10.12 9.96 4.68
CA ALA A 68 9.02 9.75 5.60
C ALA A 68 9.53 9.46 7.03
N GLY A 69 10.55 8.60 7.18
CA GLY A 69 11.16 8.31 8.47
C GLY A 69 11.81 9.54 9.12
N VAL A 70 12.56 10.33 8.35
CA VAL A 70 13.16 11.58 8.85
C VAL A 70 12.09 12.60 9.27
N CYS A 71 11.02 12.74 8.48
CA CYS A 71 9.91 13.62 8.83
C CYS A 71 9.23 13.21 10.14
N GLU A 72 9.01 11.91 10.37
CA GLU A 72 8.40 11.41 11.60
C GLU A 72 9.26 11.73 12.84
N VAL A 73 10.57 11.48 12.74
CA VAL A 73 11.52 11.73 13.83
C VAL A 73 11.66 13.22 14.15
N MET A 74 11.68 14.07 13.12
CA MET A 74 11.79 15.52 13.30
C MET A 74 10.48 16.15 13.78
N SER A 75 9.32 15.53 13.51
CA SER A 75 8.00 16.05 13.88
C SER A 75 7.57 15.68 15.30
N THR A 76 8.06 14.57 15.86
CA THR A 76 7.71 14.10 17.21
C THR A 76 8.64 14.71 18.29
N VAL A 77 8.51 16.02 18.53
CA VAL A 77 8.89 16.77 19.77
C VAL A 77 10.33 16.59 20.31
N GLY A 78 11.25 15.92 19.61
CA GLY A 78 12.65 15.79 20.01
C GLY A 78 12.96 14.68 21.01
N GLN A 79 12.08 13.69 21.19
CA GLN A 79 12.39 12.47 21.94
C GLN A 79 12.40 11.24 21.03
N LEU A 80 13.52 10.52 21.02
CA LEU A 80 13.64 9.21 20.39
C LEU A 80 12.82 8.20 21.21
N GLN A 81 11.55 8.03 20.87
CA GLN A 81 10.74 6.96 21.43
C GLN A 81 11.30 5.61 20.92
N PRO A 82 11.46 4.57 21.77
CA PRO A 82 12.06 3.29 21.38
C PRO A 82 11.35 2.53 20.24
N GLY A 83 10.17 2.99 19.81
CA GLY A 83 9.42 2.44 18.69
C GLY A 83 9.08 3.51 17.65
N ILE A 84 10.02 3.82 16.76
CA ILE A 84 9.84 4.78 15.65
C ILE A 84 8.79 4.27 14.63
N SER A 85 8.53 2.96 14.58
CA SER A 85 7.53 2.36 13.70
C SER A 85 6.88 1.14 14.35
N PRO A 86 5.83 1.32 15.17
CA PRO A 86 5.12 0.22 15.81
C PRO A 86 4.28 -0.63 14.84
N GLY A 87 4.37 -0.40 13.53
CA GLY A 87 3.63 -1.14 12.50
C GLY A 87 3.32 -0.37 11.22
N TYR A 88 3.81 0.88 11.03
CA TYR A 88 3.42 1.72 9.89
C TYR A 88 3.64 1.08 8.52
N GLY A 89 4.68 0.24 8.36
CA GLY A 89 4.92 -0.50 7.13
C GLY A 89 3.82 -1.51 6.81
N PHE A 90 3.27 -2.20 7.82
CA PHE A 90 2.17 -3.13 7.62
C PHE A 90 0.89 -2.39 7.24
N THR A 91 0.58 -1.29 7.92
CA THR A 91 -0.55 -0.42 7.59
C THR A 91 -0.42 0.15 6.17
N ALA A 92 0.79 0.53 5.74
CA ALA A 92 1.03 1.05 4.40
C ALA A 92 0.72 0.02 3.29
N ILE A 93 0.93 -1.28 3.53
CA ILE A 93 0.53 -2.34 2.60
C ILE A 93 -1.00 -2.31 2.40
N ILE A 94 -1.76 -2.24 3.50
CA ILE A 94 -3.22 -2.18 3.47
C ILE A 94 -3.70 -0.97 2.67
N VAL A 95 -3.13 0.21 2.96
CA VAL A 95 -3.42 1.46 2.25
C VAL A 95 -3.13 1.33 0.75
N ALA A 96 -2.02 0.70 0.36
CA ALA A 96 -1.62 0.56 -1.03
C ALA A 96 -2.61 -0.30 -1.83
N PHE A 97 -3.08 -1.40 -1.25
CA PHE A 97 -4.10 -2.26 -1.87
C PHE A 97 -5.47 -1.59 -1.89
N LEU A 98 -5.88 -0.95 -0.80
CA LEU A 98 -7.15 -0.23 -0.73
C LEU A 98 -7.20 0.94 -1.74
N GLY A 99 -6.07 1.61 -1.96
CA GLY A 99 -5.90 2.66 -2.97
C GLY A 99 -5.70 2.16 -4.40
N ARG A 100 -5.82 0.85 -4.66
CA ARG A 100 -5.62 0.19 -5.97
C ARG A 100 -4.29 0.55 -6.65
N LEU A 101 -3.21 0.66 -5.88
CA LEU A 101 -1.87 1.01 -6.37
C LEU A 101 -1.78 2.37 -7.11
N ASN A 102 -2.73 3.26 -6.88
CA ASN A 102 -2.72 4.62 -7.42
C ASN A 102 -2.34 5.61 -6.32
N PRO A 103 -1.38 6.54 -6.53
CA PRO A 103 -0.97 7.51 -5.51
C PRO A 103 -2.12 8.35 -4.95
N VAL A 104 -3.10 8.75 -5.77
CA VAL A 104 -4.26 9.53 -5.31
C VAL A 104 -5.22 8.65 -4.49
N GLY A 105 -5.43 7.41 -4.93
CA GLY A 105 -6.24 6.44 -4.19
C GLY A 105 -5.61 6.08 -2.84
N ALA A 106 -4.29 5.96 -2.78
CA ALA A 106 -3.54 5.69 -1.56
C ALA A 106 -3.69 6.83 -0.53
N LEU A 107 -3.76 8.10 -0.95
CA LEU A 107 -3.99 9.22 -0.04
C LEU A 107 -5.37 9.14 0.63
N ILE A 108 -6.42 8.88 -0.16
CA ILE A 108 -7.79 8.74 0.35
C ILE A 108 -7.90 7.52 1.26
N ALA A 109 -7.31 6.39 0.86
CA ALA A 109 -7.26 5.16 1.65
C ALA A 109 -6.50 5.35 2.97
N ALA A 110 -5.37 6.08 2.96
CA ALA A 110 -4.60 6.42 4.15
C ALA A 110 -5.42 7.23 5.14
N PHE A 111 -6.18 8.21 4.64
CA PHE A 111 -7.04 9.05 5.48
C PHE A 111 -8.18 8.23 6.11
N ALA A 112 -8.88 7.42 5.32
CA ALA A 112 -9.95 6.55 5.82
C ALA A 112 -9.43 5.54 6.86
N LEU A 113 -8.27 4.92 6.59
CA LEU A 113 -7.63 4.01 7.54
C LEU A 113 -7.12 4.71 8.79
N SER A 114 -6.55 5.92 8.68
CA SER A 114 -6.06 6.68 9.83
C SER A 114 -7.18 7.02 10.80
N ILE A 115 -8.34 7.46 10.31
CA ILE A 115 -9.53 7.71 11.13
C ILE A 115 -10.00 6.42 11.82
N SER A 116 -10.06 5.33 11.06
CA SER A 116 -10.49 4.02 11.58
C SER A 116 -9.53 3.48 12.65
N TYR A 117 -8.23 3.65 12.42
CA TYR A 117 -7.18 3.16 13.30
C TYR A 117 -7.13 3.97 14.60
N LEU A 118 -7.15 5.30 14.52
CA LEU A 118 -7.14 6.16 15.71
C LEU A 118 -8.43 6.01 16.53
N GLY A 119 -9.56 5.82 15.85
CA GLY A 119 -10.83 5.45 16.50
C GLY A 119 -10.74 4.10 17.21
N GLY A 120 -10.19 3.08 16.56
CA GLY A 120 -9.97 1.75 17.15
C GLY A 120 -9.00 1.76 18.34
N GLU A 121 -7.90 2.50 18.23
CA GLU A 121 -6.90 2.68 19.29
C GLU A 121 -7.52 3.37 20.51
N SER A 122 -8.31 4.43 20.30
CA SER A 122 -9.01 5.12 21.40
C SER A 122 -9.98 4.21 22.16
N ALA A 123 -10.65 3.30 21.44
CA ALA A 123 -11.54 2.30 22.04
C ALA A 123 -10.75 1.20 22.76
N GLN A 124 -9.60 0.79 22.24
CA GLN A 124 -8.71 -0.19 22.88
C GLN A 124 -8.15 0.34 24.19
N VAL A 125 -7.73 1.61 24.22
CA VAL A 125 -7.25 2.29 25.44
C VAL A 125 -8.37 2.40 26.47
N ALA A 126 -9.59 2.77 26.06
CA ALA A 126 -10.74 2.86 26.96
C ALA A 126 -11.15 1.50 27.57
N LEU A 127 -10.99 0.41 26.83
CA LEU A 127 -11.32 -0.95 27.26
C LEU A 127 -10.16 -1.69 27.94
N GLY A 128 -8.98 -1.07 28.04
CA GLY A 128 -7.79 -1.68 28.65
C GLY A 128 -7.23 -2.89 27.89
N ILE A 129 -7.44 -2.96 26.58
CA ILE A 129 -7.02 -4.08 25.73
C ILE A 129 -5.57 -3.88 25.25
N SER A 130 -4.78 -4.96 25.20
CA SER A 130 -3.38 -4.94 24.73
C SER A 130 -3.24 -4.59 23.24
N ASP A 131 -2.17 -3.85 22.88
CA ASP A 131 -1.78 -3.48 21.51
C ASP A 131 -1.67 -4.65 20.51
N LYS A 132 -1.44 -5.87 21.01
CA LYS A 132 -1.39 -7.06 20.15
C LYS A 132 -2.70 -7.26 19.38
N THR A 133 -3.81 -6.86 19.96
CA THR A 133 -5.14 -6.93 19.34
C THR A 133 -5.22 -6.03 18.12
N ALA A 134 -4.65 -4.82 18.15
CA ALA A 134 -4.60 -3.91 17.01
C ALA A 134 -3.91 -4.53 15.79
N ARG A 135 -2.80 -5.24 16.01
CA ARG A 135 -2.07 -5.92 14.93
C ARG A 135 -2.86 -7.06 14.30
N VAL A 136 -3.58 -7.83 15.12
CA VAL A 136 -4.47 -8.89 14.61
C VAL A 136 -5.59 -8.28 13.76
N PHE A 137 -6.21 -7.18 14.20
CA PHE A 137 -7.23 -6.47 13.42
C PHE A 137 -6.68 -5.96 12.08
N GLN A 138 -5.48 -5.37 12.06
CA GLN A 138 -4.84 -4.96 10.81
C GLN A 138 -4.64 -6.16 9.86
N GLY A 139 -4.22 -7.32 10.39
CA GLY A 139 -4.04 -8.54 9.59
C GLY A 139 -5.33 -9.08 8.99
N ILE A 140 -6.40 -9.14 9.78
CA ILE A 140 -7.73 -9.56 9.32
C ILE A 140 -8.28 -8.57 8.28
N LEU A 141 -8.06 -7.26 8.47
CA LEU A 141 -8.47 -6.24 7.52
C LEU A 141 -7.75 -6.39 6.18
N LEU A 142 -6.43 -6.59 6.19
CA LEU A 142 -5.65 -6.87 4.98
C LEU A 142 -6.17 -8.13 4.28
N PHE A 143 -6.40 -9.20 5.04
CA PHE A 143 -6.92 -10.47 4.52
C PHE A 143 -8.27 -10.26 3.82
N TYR A 144 -9.20 -9.54 4.44
CA TYR A 144 -10.52 -9.28 3.86
C TYR A 144 -10.41 -8.42 2.59
N ILE A 145 -9.57 -7.38 2.59
CA ILE A 145 -9.35 -6.53 1.41
C ILE A 145 -8.77 -7.35 0.25
N LEU A 146 -7.75 -8.16 0.51
CA LEU A 146 -7.13 -9.01 -0.51
C LEU A 146 -8.09 -10.10 -0.99
N ALA A 147 -8.88 -10.70 -0.10
CA ALA A 147 -9.91 -11.66 -0.47
C ALA A 147 -10.93 -10.99 -1.41
N CYS A 148 -11.48 -9.84 -1.04
CA CYS A 148 -12.39 -9.08 -1.89
C CYS A 148 -11.77 -8.72 -3.25
N ASP A 149 -10.54 -8.22 -3.27
CA ASP A 149 -9.83 -7.89 -4.52
C ASP A 149 -9.64 -9.12 -5.41
N SER A 150 -9.25 -10.25 -4.82
CA SER A 150 -9.13 -11.53 -5.53
C SER A 150 -10.47 -12.02 -6.09
N PHE A 151 -11.57 -11.90 -5.34
CA PHE A 151 -12.91 -12.29 -5.81
C PHE A 151 -13.42 -11.40 -6.95
N ILE A 152 -13.03 -10.13 -6.98
CA ILE A 152 -13.38 -9.18 -8.05
C ILE A 152 -12.57 -9.50 -9.33
N LEU A 153 -11.27 -9.78 -9.19
CA LEU A 153 -10.36 -10.03 -10.31
C LEU A 153 -10.51 -11.46 -10.89
N TYR A 154 -10.77 -12.45 -10.04
CA TYR A 154 -10.96 -13.84 -10.45
C TYR A 154 -12.42 -14.25 -10.27
N ARG A 155 -13.20 -14.24 -11.37
CA ARG A 155 -14.50 -14.92 -11.37
C ARG A 155 -14.27 -16.41 -11.11
N LEU A 156 -14.72 -16.89 -9.95
CA LEU A 156 -14.69 -18.30 -9.60
C LEU A 156 -15.42 -19.11 -10.67
N ARG A 157 -14.66 -19.76 -11.54
CA ARG A 157 -15.18 -20.74 -12.48
C ARG A 157 -15.00 -22.11 -11.85
N LEU A 158 -16.06 -22.60 -11.21
CA LEU A 158 -16.14 -23.99 -10.77
C LEU A 158 -16.13 -24.88 -12.01
N ILE A 159 -14.95 -25.39 -12.37
CA ILE A 159 -14.82 -26.43 -13.39
C ILE A 159 -15.24 -27.72 -12.70
N GLY A 160 -16.50 -28.10 -12.87
CA GLY A 160 -16.98 -29.43 -12.53
C GLY A 160 -16.15 -30.45 -13.29
N GLN A 161 -15.50 -31.35 -12.55
CA GLN A 161 -14.71 -32.44 -13.10
C GLN A 161 -15.62 -33.26 -14.04
N PRO A 162 -15.31 -33.39 -15.35
CA PRO A 162 -16.09 -34.26 -16.21
C PRO A 162 -15.94 -35.68 -15.67
N GLY A 163 -17.07 -36.24 -15.23
CA GLY A 163 -17.15 -37.61 -14.73
C GLY A 163 -16.51 -38.54 -15.75
N ARG A 164 -15.65 -39.44 -15.26
CA ARG A 164 -15.14 -40.58 -16.00
C ARG A 164 -16.33 -41.31 -16.63
N ALA A 165 -16.56 -41.10 -17.92
CA ALA A 165 -17.42 -41.95 -18.70
C ALA A 165 -16.77 -43.33 -18.71
N THR A 166 -17.49 -44.29 -18.14
CA THR A 166 -17.17 -45.70 -18.02
C THR A 166 -16.62 -46.23 -19.36
N GLU A 167 -15.32 -46.50 -19.39
CA GLU A 167 -14.77 -47.51 -20.29
C GLU A 167 -15.34 -48.87 -19.86
N GLN A 168 -16.25 -49.40 -20.67
CA GLN A 168 -16.65 -50.82 -20.81
C GLN A 168 -17.86 -50.78 -21.78
N GLY A 169 -17.78 -51.04 -23.07
CA GLY A 169 -16.84 -51.90 -23.79
C GLY A 169 -17.34 -53.35 -23.75
N ALA A 170 -18.07 -53.71 -24.81
CA ALA A 170 -18.29 -55.06 -25.35
C ALA A 170 -19.03 -56.11 -24.50
#